data_AF-A0A7Y4SZ15-F1
#
_entry.id   AF-A0A7Y4SZ15-F1
#
_cell.length_a   1.000
_cell.length_b   1.000
_cell.length_c   1.000
_cell.angle_alpha   90.00
_cell.angle_beta   90.00
_cell.angle_gamma   90.00
#
_symmetry.space_group_name_H-M   'P 1'
#
loop_
_entity.id
_entity.type
_entity.pdbx_description
1 polymer ?
#
loop_
_entity_poly.entity_id
_entity_poly.type
_entity_poly.pdbx_seq_one_letter_code
_entity_poly.pdbx_strand_id
1 'polypeptide(L)'
;MATQIDAVLAEIDLPAHMARAANQLARLGGDAVQPLFDRLRAGQGGVSQRAALLGAIGMLPRQDVLAMLARLARSAAGDAERETGLDLLGRVGARAELKLAIELGIPSDPESQPGPSLRAALASALLGICERERGSVRTLAGFFPRALPSAQTVIATVLARAGGD
;
A
#
# COMPACT_ATOMS: atom_id res chain seq x y z
N MET A 1 5.25 -2.88 22.05
CA MET A 1 4.95 -3.35 20.67
C MET A 1 6.20 -3.40 19.80
N ALA A 2 6.92 -2.29 19.60
CA ALA A 2 8.15 -2.22 18.80
C ALA A 2 9.16 -3.35 19.12
N THR A 3 9.54 -3.53 20.39
CA THR A 3 10.48 -4.58 20.84
C THR A 3 10.01 -5.99 20.51
N GLN A 4 8.69 -6.25 20.52
CA GLN A 4 8.14 -7.56 20.22
C GLN A 4 8.16 -7.85 18.72
N ILE A 5 7.88 -6.85 17.89
CA ILE A 5 8.01 -6.95 16.42
C ILE A 5 9.46 -7.22 16.06
N ASP A 6 10.39 -6.45 16.64
CA ASP A 6 11.82 -6.56 16.33
C ASP A 6 12.37 -7.93 16.75
N ALA A 7 11.91 -8.49 17.87
CA ALA A 7 12.25 -9.87 18.29
C ALA A 7 11.76 -10.92 17.27
N VAL A 8 10.51 -10.82 16.81
CA VAL A 8 9.98 -11.76 15.81
C VAL A 8 10.69 -11.63 14.46
N LEU A 9 11.07 -10.42 14.04
CA LEU A 9 11.82 -10.22 12.81
C LEU A 9 13.26 -10.75 12.90
N ALA A 10 13.90 -10.65 14.07
CA ALA A 10 15.24 -11.19 14.32
C ALA A 10 15.30 -12.73 14.23
N GLU A 11 14.17 -13.41 14.47
CA GLU A 11 14.05 -14.88 14.30
C GLU A 11 13.95 -15.32 12.82
N ILE A 12 13.83 -14.38 11.87
CA ILE A 12 13.80 -14.69 10.43
C ILE A 12 15.22 -14.79 9.89
N ASP A 13 15.83 -15.95 10.08
CA ASP A 13 17.10 -16.36 9.48
C ASP A 13 16.92 -17.08 8.13
N LEU A 14 15.77 -17.74 7.92
CA LEU A 14 15.44 -18.52 6.72
C LEU A 14 14.08 -18.13 6.12
N PRO A 15 13.91 -18.23 4.78
CA PRO A 15 12.62 -17.99 4.12
C PRO A 15 11.46 -18.84 4.69
N ALA A 16 11.74 -20.06 5.16
CA ALA A 16 10.71 -20.93 5.75
C ALA A 16 10.08 -20.34 7.02
N HIS A 17 10.79 -19.45 7.74
CA HIS A 17 10.29 -18.83 8.97
C HIS A 17 9.37 -17.63 8.71
N MET A 18 9.31 -17.13 7.46
CA MET A 18 8.49 -15.96 7.10
C MET A 18 7.01 -16.15 7.45
N ALA A 19 6.44 -17.31 7.11
CA ALA A 19 5.01 -17.58 7.36
C ALA A 19 4.70 -17.65 8.86
N ARG A 20 5.61 -18.25 9.64
CA ARG A 20 5.47 -18.30 11.11
C ARG A 20 5.56 -16.90 11.72
N ALA A 21 6.55 -16.11 11.30
CA ALA A 21 6.71 -14.74 11.77
C ALA A 21 5.50 -13.88 11.39
N ALA A 22 5.00 -13.97 10.16
CA ALA A 22 3.78 -13.27 9.74
C ALA A 22 2.58 -13.59 10.65
N ASN A 23 2.38 -14.88 10.96
CA ASN A 23 1.33 -15.31 11.89
C ASN A 23 1.54 -14.77 13.31
N GLN A 24 2.76 -14.77 13.83
CA GLN A 24 3.07 -14.24 15.16
C GLN A 24 2.84 -12.72 15.23
N LEU A 25 3.25 -11.98 14.21
CA LEU A 25 3.04 -10.53 14.10
C LEU A 25 1.55 -10.20 13.94
N ALA A 26 0.79 -10.97 13.17
CA ALA A 26 -0.65 -10.77 13.01
C ALA A 26 -1.43 -10.97 14.32
N ARG A 27 -0.95 -11.84 15.21
CA ARG A 27 -1.56 -12.05 16.54
C ARG A 27 -1.47 -10.84 17.47
N LEU A 28 -0.65 -9.84 17.13
CA LEU A 28 -0.59 -8.58 17.86
C LEU A 28 -1.86 -7.72 17.66
N GLY A 29 -2.69 -8.03 16.66
CA GLY A 29 -3.98 -7.38 16.42
C GLY A 29 -3.89 -6.01 15.75
N GLY A 30 -5.03 -5.32 15.67
CA GLY A 30 -5.17 -4.05 14.94
C GLY A 30 -4.23 -2.94 15.42
N ASP A 31 -3.89 -2.92 16.71
CA ASP A 31 -2.95 -1.96 17.29
C ASP A 31 -1.51 -2.09 16.74
N ALA A 32 -1.20 -3.21 16.08
CA ALA A 32 0.09 -3.44 15.45
C ALA A 32 0.18 -2.90 14.02
N VAL A 33 -0.91 -2.45 13.39
CA VAL A 33 -0.91 -1.96 12.00
C VAL A 33 0.14 -0.87 11.79
N GLN A 34 0.11 0.19 12.62
CA GLN A 34 1.04 1.32 12.47
C GLN A 34 2.50 0.91 12.77
N PRO A 35 2.81 0.22 13.87
CA PRO A 35 4.16 -0.30 14.10
C PRO A 35 4.71 -1.15 12.96
N LEU A 36 3.92 -2.08 12.40
CA LEU A 36 4.35 -2.94 11.28
C LEU A 36 4.58 -2.13 10.00
N PHE A 37 3.72 -1.14 9.75
CA PHE A 37 3.89 -0.20 8.64
C PHE A 37 5.18 0.62 8.78
N ASP A 38 5.49 1.11 9.97
CA ASP A 38 6.72 1.89 10.21
C ASP A 38 7.98 1.06 9.93
N ARG A 39 7.96 -0.24 10.24
CA ARG A 39 9.06 -1.17 9.90
C ARG A 39 9.20 -1.39 8.40
N LEU A 40 8.07 -1.58 7.70
CA LEU A 40 8.06 -1.70 6.23
C LEU A 40 8.64 -0.46 5.55
N ARG A 41 8.23 0.72 6.03
CA ARG A 41 8.67 2.00 5.52
C ARG A 41 10.16 2.23 5.77
N ALA A 42 10.63 1.91 6.97
CA ALA A 42 12.03 2.06 7.33
C ALA A 42 12.96 1.14 6.51
N GLY A 43 12.40 0.25 5.67
CA GLY A 43 13.17 -0.71 4.89
C GLY A 43 13.93 -1.68 5.79
N GLN A 44 13.44 -1.90 7.02
CA GLN A 44 14.12 -2.74 7.98
C GLN A 44 13.98 -4.20 7.55
N GLY A 45 15.11 -4.75 7.11
CA GLY A 45 15.26 -6.17 6.86
C GLY A 45 15.47 -6.60 5.42
N GLY A 46 15.95 -7.84 5.27
CA GLY A 46 16.01 -8.50 3.98
C GLY A 46 14.62 -8.81 3.42
N VAL A 47 14.58 -9.34 2.19
CA VAL A 47 13.35 -9.70 1.46
C VAL A 47 12.39 -10.53 2.33
N SER A 48 12.93 -11.45 3.12
CA SER A 48 12.16 -12.33 4.01
C SER A 48 11.43 -11.58 5.13
N GLN A 49 12.09 -10.61 5.76
CA GLN A 49 11.48 -9.79 6.81
C GLN A 49 10.39 -8.88 6.25
N ARG A 50 10.62 -8.29 5.07
CA ARG A 50 9.59 -7.53 4.34
C ARG A 50 8.38 -8.39 4.00
N ALA A 51 8.60 -9.61 3.50
CA ALA A 51 7.51 -10.54 3.18
C ALA A 51 6.69 -10.93 4.43
N ALA A 52 7.36 -11.16 5.56
CA ALA A 52 6.68 -11.45 6.82
C ALA A 52 5.83 -10.27 7.32
N LEU A 53 6.34 -9.04 7.24
CA LEU A 53 5.59 -7.83 7.59
C LEU A 53 4.37 -7.63 6.69
N LEU A 54 4.52 -7.77 5.38
CA LEU A 54 3.40 -7.68 4.42
C LEU A 54 2.37 -8.78 4.67
N GLY A 55 2.82 -10.02 4.91
CA GLY A 55 1.96 -11.15 5.25
C GLY A 55 1.18 -10.89 6.55
N ALA A 56 1.85 -10.38 7.58
CA ALA A 56 1.22 -10.03 8.84
C ALA A 56 0.11 -8.99 8.65
N ILE A 57 0.40 -7.89 7.94
CA ILE A 57 -0.58 -6.83 7.69
C ILE A 57 -1.75 -7.35 6.85
N GLY A 58 -1.49 -8.23 5.88
CA GLY A 58 -2.55 -8.88 5.09
C GLY A 58 -3.48 -9.78 5.91
N MET A 59 -3.05 -10.22 7.09
CA MET A 59 -3.86 -11.02 8.03
C MET A 59 -4.59 -10.17 9.07
N LEU A 60 -4.24 -8.89 9.23
CA LEU A 60 -4.91 -7.99 10.17
C LEU A 60 -6.31 -7.61 9.67
N PRO A 61 -7.21 -7.16 10.57
CA PRO A 61 -8.53 -6.73 10.16
C PRO A 61 -8.44 -5.64 9.09
N ARG A 62 -9.06 -5.90 7.93
CA ARG A 62 -9.00 -5.01 6.75
C ARG A 62 -9.33 -3.57 7.12
N GLN A 63 -10.35 -3.36 7.95
CA GLN A 63 -10.81 -2.04 8.39
C GLN A 63 -9.72 -1.23 9.12
N ASP A 64 -8.85 -1.88 9.89
CA ASP A 64 -7.78 -1.21 10.65
C ASP A 64 -6.66 -0.76 9.70
N VAL A 65 -6.32 -1.62 8.74
CA VAL A 65 -5.36 -1.30 7.67
C VAL A 65 -5.84 -0.13 6.84
N LEU A 66 -7.11 -0.16 6.41
CA LEU A 66 -7.70 0.93 5.63
C LEU A 66 -7.84 2.22 6.43
N ALA A 67 -8.18 2.15 7.72
CA ALA A 67 -8.23 3.32 8.59
C ALA A 67 -6.86 3.98 8.75
N MET A 68 -5.79 3.19 8.86
CA MET A 68 -4.42 3.70 8.86
C MET A 68 -4.06 4.36 7.53
N LEU A 69 -4.30 3.69 6.39
CA LEU A 69 -4.01 4.23 5.06
C LEU A 69 -4.80 5.51 4.76
N ALA A 70 -6.07 5.58 5.18
CA ALA A 70 -6.88 6.78 5.03
C ALA A 70 -6.37 7.94 5.91
N ARG A 71 -5.83 7.65 7.09
CA ARG A 71 -5.17 8.67 7.93
C ARG A 71 -3.89 9.17 7.26
N LEU A 72 -3.11 8.25 6.68
CA LEU A 72 -1.89 8.57 5.95
C LEU A 72 -2.18 9.52 4.78
N ALA A 73 -3.18 9.21 3.95
CA ALA A 73 -3.58 10.03 2.81
C ALA A 73 -3.93 11.49 3.19
N ARG A 74 -4.53 11.68 4.37
CA ARG A 74 -4.94 13.00 4.91
C ARG A 74 -3.83 13.74 5.66
N SER A 75 -2.74 13.07 6.01
CA SER A 75 -1.63 13.67 6.76
C SER A 75 -0.60 14.32 5.84
N ALA A 76 0.28 15.16 6.40
CA ALA A 76 1.48 15.68 5.73
C ALA A 76 2.59 14.60 5.61
N ALA A 77 2.20 13.38 5.24
CA ALA A 77 3.08 12.24 5.10
C ALA A 77 4.16 12.48 4.04
N GLY A 78 5.35 11.93 4.24
CA GLY A 78 6.39 11.98 3.21
C GLY A 78 6.03 11.10 2.00
N ASP A 79 6.62 11.38 0.83
CA ASP A 79 6.42 10.54 -0.37
C ASP A 79 6.77 9.06 -0.09
N ALA A 80 7.82 8.79 0.69
CA ALA A 80 8.19 7.42 1.06
C ALA A 80 7.11 6.68 1.88
N GLU A 81 6.37 7.41 2.73
CA GLU A 81 5.23 6.85 3.46
C GLU A 81 4.09 6.55 2.50
N ARG A 82 3.75 7.50 1.63
CA ARG A 82 2.70 7.34 0.62
C ARG A 82 3.00 6.18 -0.33
N GLU A 83 4.25 6.04 -0.77
CA GLU A 83 4.74 4.91 -1.57
C GLU A 83 4.56 3.58 -0.85
N THR A 84 4.92 3.50 0.43
CA THR A 84 4.72 2.29 1.25
C THR A 84 3.22 1.98 1.40
N GLY A 85 2.39 3.00 1.59
CA GLY A 85 0.94 2.88 1.63
C GLY A 85 0.35 2.36 0.32
N LEU A 86 0.88 2.82 -0.82
CA LEU A 86 0.48 2.39 -2.16
C LEU A 86 0.94 0.96 -2.46
N ASP A 87 2.15 0.54 -2.08
CA ASP A 87 2.58 -0.88 -2.21
C ASP A 87 1.65 -1.79 -1.40
N LEU A 88 1.31 -1.40 -0.17
CA LEU A 88 0.37 -2.15 0.65
C LEU A 88 -1.02 -2.22 0.00
N LEU A 89 -1.58 -1.08 -0.39
CA LEU A 89 -2.90 -1.00 -1.01
C LEU A 89 -2.94 -1.72 -2.36
N GLY A 90 -1.84 -1.70 -3.10
CA GLY A 90 -1.66 -2.46 -4.33
C GLY A 90 -1.76 -3.97 -4.12
N ARG A 91 -1.53 -4.48 -2.92
CA ARG A 91 -1.62 -5.92 -2.57
C ARG A 91 -2.94 -6.30 -1.93
N VAL A 92 -3.44 -5.47 -1.00
CA VAL A 92 -4.63 -5.80 -0.17
C VAL A 92 -5.89 -5.05 -0.59
N GLY A 93 -5.74 -3.97 -1.35
CA GLY A 93 -6.83 -3.12 -1.81
C GLY A 93 -7.73 -3.84 -2.82
N ALA A 94 -8.99 -3.42 -2.82
CA ALA A 94 -9.99 -3.86 -3.78
C ALA A 94 -10.55 -2.63 -4.53
N ARG A 95 -11.57 -2.87 -5.35
CA ARG A 95 -12.22 -1.83 -6.15
C ARG A 95 -12.68 -0.62 -5.33
N ALA A 96 -13.17 -0.84 -4.11
CA ALA A 96 -13.68 0.23 -3.25
C ALA A 96 -12.58 1.22 -2.83
N GLU A 97 -11.33 0.78 -2.82
CA GLU A 97 -10.17 1.56 -2.39
C GLU A 97 -9.43 2.28 -3.53
N LEU A 98 -9.91 2.20 -4.77
CA LEU A 98 -9.32 2.95 -5.89
C LEU A 98 -9.24 4.46 -5.59
N LYS A 99 -10.26 5.01 -4.92
CA LYS A 99 -10.25 6.41 -4.48
C LYS A 99 -9.11 6.68 -3.49
N LEU A 100 -8.94 5.80 -2.51
CA LEU A 100 -7.88 5.92 -1.50
C LEU A 100 -6.49 5.81 -2.15
N ALA A 101 -6.32 4.95 -3.16
CA ALA A 101 -5.06 4.88 -3.92
C ALA A 101 -4.77 6.21 -4.59
N ILE A 102 -5.75 6.82 -5.25
CA ILE A 102 -5.60 8.14 -5.88
C ILE A 102 -5.23 9.19 -4.82
N GLU A 103 -5.90 9.23 -3.67
CA GLU A 103 -5.61 10.18 -2.58
C GLU A 103 -4.20 10.00 -2.00
N LEU A 104 -3.70 8.77 -1.88
CA LEU A 104 -2.33 8.50 -1.45
C LEU A 104 -1.29 8.95 -2.48
N GLY A 105 -1.61 8.86 -3.77
CA GLY A 105 -0.73 9.30 -4.86
C GLY A 105 -0.65 10.81 -5.07
N ILE A 106 -1.44 11.59 -4.32
CA ILE A 106 -1.31 13.06 -4.28
C ILE A 106 -0.17 13.40 -3.31
N PRO A 107 0.82 14.22 -3.70
CA PRO A 107 1.87 14.66 -2.79
C PRO A 107 1.30 15.52 -1.66
N SER A 108 2.05 15.63 -0.56
CA SER A 108 1.59 16.38 0.62
C SER A 108 1.49 17.88 0.40
N ASP A 109 2.23 18.41 -0.57
CA ASP A 109 1.98 19.72 -1.16
C ASP A 109 1.18 19.53 -2.46
N PRO A 110 -0.12 19.90 -2.51
CA PRO A 110 -0.95 19.74 -3.69
C PRO A 110 -0.48 20.54 -4.91
N GLU A 111 0.30 21.60 -4.70
CA GLU A 111 0.87 22.43 -5.78
C GLU A 111 2.11 21.77 -6.39
N SER A 112 2.76 20.88 -5.66
CA SER A 112 3.90 20.11 -6.12
C SER A 112 3.46 18.95 -7.03
N GLN A 113 4.27 18.65 -8.05
CA GLN A 113 4.07 17.43 -8.84
C GLN A 113 4.59 16.22 -8.06
N PRO A 114 3.87 15.08 -8.07
CA PRO A 114 4.37 13.86 -7.47
C PRO A 114 5.65 13.42 -8.16
N GLY A 115 6.64 13.03 -7.36
CA GLY A 115 7.90 12.48 -7.85
C GLY A 115 7.70 11.21 -8.70
N PRO A 116 8.70 10.83 -9.52
CA PRO A 116 8.59 9.66 -10.39
C PRO A 116 8.31 8.36 -9.62
N SER A 117 8.91 8.19 -8.43
CA SER A 117 8.71 7.03 -7.56
C SER A 117 7.26 6.93 -7.07
N LEU A 118 6.70 8.01 -6.53
CA LEU A 118 5.30 8.05 -6.10
C LEU A 118 4.32 7.79 -7.25
N ARG A 119 4.58 8.33 -8.45
CA ARG A 119 3.78 8.03 -9.65
C ARG A 119 3.84 6.56 -10.04
N ALA A 120 5.02 5.94 -9.99
CA ALA A 120 5.20 4.52 -10.28
C ALA A 120 4.49 3.64 -9.24
N ALA A 121 4.56 4.02 -7.96
CA ALA A 121 3.84 3.34 -6.88
C ALA A 121 2.32 3.42 -7.08
N LEU A 122 1.80 4.60 -7.45
CA LEU A 122 0.37 4.78 -7.76
C LEU A 122 -0.06 3.92 -8.94
N ALA A 123 0.69 3.93 -10.05
CA ALA A 123 0.42 3.08 -11.21
C ALA A 123 0.36 1.60 -10.83
N SER A 124 1.36 1.13 -10.06
CA SER A 124 1.46 -0.26 -9.63
C SER A 124 0.29 -0.66 -8.72
N ALA A 125 -0.12 0.23 -7.80
CA ALA A 125 -1.25 -0.01 -6.92
C ALA A 125 -2.57 -0.12 -7.69
N LEU A 126 -2.82 0.81 -8.62
CA LEU A 126 -4.02 0.81 -9.44
C LEU A 126 -4.08 -0.40 -10.38
N LEU A 127 -2.96 -0.77 -11.01
CA LEU A 127 -2.86 -1.97 -11.84
C LEU A 127 -3.15 -3.22 -11.02
N GLY A 128 -2.50 -3.39 -9.88
CA GLY A 128 -2.72 -4.54 -9.00
C GLY A 128 -4.19 -4.69 -8.59
N ILE A 129 -4.88 -3.58 -8.28
CA ILE A 129 -6.32 -3.62 -7.99
C ILE A 129 -7.13 -3.99 -9.24
N CYS A 130 -6.78 -3.46 -10.42
CA CYS A 130 -7.49 -3.75 -11.66
C CYS A 130 -7.34 -5.21 -12.12
N GLU A 131 -6.17 -5.80 -11.96
CA GLU A 131 -5.88 -7.20 -12.33
C GLU A 131 -6.65 -8.19 -11.45
N ARG A 132 -6.85 -7.87 -10.16
CA ARG A 132 -7.53 -8.77 -9.22
C ARG A 132 -9.05 -8.65 -9.22
N GLU A 133 -9.57 -7.45 -9.43
CA GLU A 133 -10.98 -7.13 -9.18
C GLU A 133 -11.73 -6.76 -10.46
N ARG A 134 -12.70 -7.61 -10.85
CA ARG A 134 -13.53 -7.36 -12.03
C ARG A 134 -14.29 -6.03 -11.90
N GLY A 135 -14.29 -5.25 -12.97
CA GLY A 135 -14.98 -3.95 -13.01
C GLY A 135 -14.21 -2.80 -12.36
N SER A 136 -13.01 -3.04 -11.82
CA SER A 136 -12.12 -1.97 -11.33
C SER A 136 -11.68 -1.03 -12.44
N VAL A 137 -11.39 -1.53 -13.65
CA VAL A 137 -11.04 -0.69 -14.82
C VAL A 137 -12.15 0.33 -15.14
N ARG A 138 -13.41 -0.12 -15.19
CA ARG A 138 -14.57 0.77 -15.40
C ARG A 138 -14.71 1.80 -14.28
N THR A 139 -14.49 1.37 -13.04
CA THR A 139 -14.58 2.27 -11.88
C THR A 139 -13.46 3.31 -11.91
N LEU A 140 -12.25 2.90 -12.26
CA LEU A 140 -11.09 3.77 -12.44
C LEU A 140 -11.30 4.80 -13.54
N ALA A 141 -11.89 4.39 -14.68
CA ALA A 141 -12.28 5.30 -15.74
C ALA A 141 -13.30 6.36 -15.27
N GLY A 142 -14.19 6.00 -14.34
CA GLY A 142 -15.12 6.95 -13.71
C GLY A 142 -14.44 8.00 -12.83
N PHE A 143 -13.25 7.73 -12.29
CA PHE A 143 -12.48 8.71 -11.51
C PHE A 143 -11.67 9.68 -12.37
N PHE A 144 -11.26 9.26 -13.58
CA PHE A 144 -10.45 10.07 -14.49
C PHE A 144 -10.90 11.55 -14.64
N PRO A 145 -12.17 11.87 -14.96
CA PRO A 145 -12.58 13.26 -15.16
C PRO A 145 -12.54 14.13 -13.89
N ARG A 146 -12.45 13.52 -12.70
CA ARG A 146 -12.45 14.21 -11.41
C ARG A 146 -11.09 14.21 -10.71
N ALA A 147 -10.11 13.50 -11.27
CA ALA A 147 -8.77 13.41 -10.72
C ALA A 147 -7.96 14.69 -11.03
N LEU A 148 -6.98 15.00 -10.18
CA LEU A 148 -5.99 16.04 -10.46
C LEU A 148 -5.20 15.69 -11.73
N PRO A 149 -4.66 16.69 -12.48
CA PRO A 149 -3.92 16.44 -13.72
C PRO A 149 -2.76 15.42 -13.57
N SER A 150 -2.05 15.46 -12.43
CA SER A 150 -0.98 14.51 -12.12
C SER A 150 -1.48 13.07 -12.00
N ALA A 151 -2.62 12.87 -11.35
CA ALA A 151 -3.27 11.57 -11.22
C ALA A 151 -3.93 11.12 -12.53
N GLN A 152 -4.47 12.04 -13.34
CA GLN A 152 -5.04 11.72 -14.66
C GLN A 152 -4.01 11.05 -15.57
N THR A 153 -2.78 11.55 -15.64
CA THR A 153 -1.70 10.94 -16.43
C THR A 153 -1.43 9.49 -16.02
N VAL A 154 -1.42 9.22 -14.70
CA VAL A 154 -1.20 7.87 -14.18
C VAL A 154 -2.40 6.99 -14.50
N ILE A 155 -3.62 7.47 -14.25
CA ILE A 155 -4.86 6.75 -14.54
C ILE A 155 -4.95 6.39 -16.03
N ALA A 156 -4.67 7.32 -16.94
CA ALA A 156 -4.67 7.06 -18.38
C ALA A 156 -3.69 5.94 -18.75
N THR A 157 -2.48 5.97 -18.17
CA THR A 157 -1.47 4.93 -18.37
C THR A 157 -1.96 3.56 -17.90
N VAL A 158 -2.61 3.52 -16.73
CA VAL A 158 -3.17 2.28 -16.16
C VAL A 158 -4.33 1.75 -17.01
N LEU A 159 -5.24 2.62 -17.45
CA LEU A 159 -6.37 2.24 -18.29
C LEU A 159 -5.92 1.70 -19.66
N ALA A 160 -4.92 2.33 -20.27
CA ALA A 160 -4.34 1.86 -21.53
C ALA A 160 -3.72 0.46 -21.40
N ARG A 161 -3.17 0.13 -20.23
CA ARG A 161 -2.59 -1.20 -19.95
C ARG A 161 -3.64 -2.24 -19.56
N ALA A 162 -4.61 -1.88 -18.73
CA ALA A 162 -5.58 -2.81 -18.16
C ALA A 162 -6.84 -3.00 -19.02
N GLY A 163 -7.09 -2.10 -19.98
CA GLY A 163 -8.25 -2.15 -20.89
C GLY A 163 -7.91 -2.55 -22.33
N GLY A 164 -6.70 -3.02 -22.58
CA GLY A 164 -6.23 -3.45 -23.92
C GLY A 164 -6.58 -4.91 -24.29
N ASP A 165 -7.31 -5.61 -23.42
CA ASP A 165 -7.84 -6.97 -23.65
C ASP A 165 -9.31 -6.92 -24.09
#